data_AF-A0A4Q3UX44-F1
#
_entry.id   AF-A0A4Q3UX44-F1
#
_cell.length_a   1.000
_cell.length_b   1.000
_cell.length_c   1.000
_cell.angle_alpha   90.00
_cell.angle_beta   90.00
_cell.angle_gamma   90.00
#
_symmetry.space_group_name_H-M   'P 1'
#
loop_
_entity.id
_entity.type
_entity.pdbx_description
1 polymer ?
#
loop_
_entity_poly.entity_id
_entity_poly.type
_entity_poly.pdbx_seq_one_letter_code
_entity_poly.pdbx_strand_id
1 'polypeptide(L)' 'APPESGPVDLNALVSELEKRMIDAALEACRGHQRKAADHLGLSYHQMRGLLRKYGYGRDAAGGDANSPASGNGALTEAE' A
#
# COMPACT_ATOMS: atom_id res chain seq x y z
N ALA A 1 13.83 2.12 30.85
CA ALA A 1 13.74 0.66 30.62
C ALA A 1 13.97 0.41 29.14
N PRO A 2 14.83 -0.54 28.74
CA PRO A 2 14.92 -0.91 27.33
C PRO A 2 13.60 -1.58 26.92
N PRO A 3 13.05 -1.29 25.73
CA PRO A 3 11.84 -1.94 25.28
C PRO A 3 12.10 -3.45 25.10
N GLU A 4 11.30 -4.24 25.82
CA GLU A 4 11.18 -5.69 25.78
C GLU A 4 11.19 -6.18 24.32
N SER A 5 12.33 -6.69 23.84
CA SER A 5 12.52 -7.02 22.43
C SER A 5 11.96 -8.41 22.14
N GLY A 6 10.63 -8.49 21.99
CA GLY A 6 9.96 -9.61 21.33
C GLY A 6 10.29 -9.66 19.83
N PRO A 7 9.96 -10.77 19.15
CA PRO A 7 10.19 -10.89 17.70
C PRO A 7 9.42 -9.79 16.95
N VAL A 8 10.13 -9.04 16.12
CA VAL A 8 9.56 -7.97 15.29
C VAL A 8 8.94 -8.58 14.04
N ASP A 9 7.65 -8.31 13.82
CA ASP A 9 6.99 -8.65 12.56
C ASP A 9 7.21 -7.52 11.53
N LEU A 10 8.21 -7.72 10.67
CA LEU A 10 8.52 -6.80 9.58
C LEU A 10 7.32 -6.58 8.65
N ASN A 11 6.54 -7.60 8.35
CA ASN A 11 5.41 -7.48 7.42
C ASN A 11 4.32 -6.59 7.99
N ALA A 12 4.05 -6.69 9.29
CA ALA A 12 3.11 -5.81 9.97
C ALA A 12 3.57 -4.35 9.94
N LEU A 13 4.85 -4.09 10.22
CA LEU A 13 5.41 -2.73 10.20
C LEU A 13 5.40 -2.11 8.80
N VAL A 14 5.80 -2.88 7.79
CA VAL A 14 5.77 -2.44 6.39
C VAL A 14 4.33 -2.17 5.97
N SER A 15 3.39 -3.03 6.33
CA SER A 15 1.98 -2.83 5.97
C SER A 15 1.38 -1.57 6.61
N GLU A 16 1.75 -1.27 7.85
CA GLU A 16 1.33 -0.07 8.55
C GLU A 16 1.96 1.20 7.97
N LEU A 17 3.22 1.13 7.52
CA LEU A 17 3.85 2.23 6.81
C LEU A 17 3.17 2.47 5.46
N GLU A 18 2.96 1.41 4.67
CA GLU A 18 2.32 1.50 3.35
C GLU A 18 0.93 2.15 3.43
N LYS A 19 0.07 1.72 4.36
CA LYS A 19 -1.26 2.32 4.59
C LYS A 19 -1.17 3.82 4.89
N ARG A 20 -0.32 4.20 5.86
CA ARG A 20 -0.14 5.60 6.24
C ARG A 20 0.33 6.47 5.08
N MET A 21 1.25 5.97 4.25
CA MET A 21 1.72 6.71 3.08
C MET A 21 0.64 6.84 1.99
N ILE A 22 -0.15 5.78 1.77
CA ILE A 22 -1.28 5.79 0.83
C ILE A 22 -2.33 6.82 1.26
N ASP A 23 -2.71 6.82 2.53
CA ASP A 23 -3.69 7.76 3.08
C ASP A 23 -3.22 9.22 2.91
N ALA A 24 -1.96 9.50 3.29
CA ALA A 24 -1.39 10.82 3.16
C ALA A 24 -1.33 11.30 1.69
N ALA A 25 -0.93 10.40 0.78
CA ALA A 25 -0.85 10.73 -0.64
C ALA A 25 -2.23 10.94 -1.28
N LEU A 26 -3.23 10.13 -0.90
CA LEU A 26 -4.61 10.30 -1.35
C LEU A 26 -5.18 11.62 -0.83
N GLU A 27 -4.96 11.97 0.43
CA GLU A 27 -5.43 13.23 1.01
C GLU A 27 -4.79 14.44 0.30
N ALA A 28 -3.46 14.43 0.14
CA ALA A 28 -2.74 15.47 -0.58
C ALA A 28 -3.20 15.62 -2.03
N CYS A 29 -3.61 14.52 -2.66
CA CYS A 29 -4.08 14.47 -4.04
C CYS A 29 -5.61 14.52 -4.17
N ARG A 30 -6.37 14.82 -3.11
CA ARG A 30 -7.85 14.87 -3.11
C ARG A 30 -8.50 13.61 -3.67
N GLY A 31 -7.98 12.44 -3.32
CA GLY A 31 -8.45 11.13 -3.78
C GLY A 31 -8.04 10.75 -5.21
N HIS A 32 -7.26 11.57 -5.92
CA HIS A 32 -6.77 11.23 -7.26
C HIS A 32 -5.67 10.16 -7.20
N GLN A 33 -6.06 8.89 -7.33
CA GLN A 33 -5.16 7.73 -7.23
C GLN A 33 -3.92 7.81 -8.14
N ARG A 34 -4.06 8.30 -9.37
CA ARG A 34 -2.93 8.46 -10.30
C ARG A 34 -1.91 9.48 -9.79
N LYS A 35 -2.40 10.65 -9.35
CA LYS A 35 -1.54 11.69 -8.76
C LYS A 35 -0.90 11.22 -7.44
N ALA A 36 -1.63 10.44 -6.65
CA ALA A 36 -1.10 9.85 -5.42
C ALA A 36 0.00 8.80 -5.72
N ALA A 37 -0.12 8.05 -6.82
CA ALA A 37 0.94 7.16 -7.28
C ALA A 37 2.20 7.96 -7.66
N ASP A 38 2.03 9.01 -8.47
CA ASP A 38 3.12 9.92 -8.85
C ASP A 38 3.77 10.57 -7.62
N HIS A 39 2.97 10.96 -6.62
CA HIS A 39 3.43 11.54 -5.35
C HIS A 39 4.29 10.58 -4.51
N LEU A 40 3.99 9.28 -4.57
CA LEU A 40 4.76 8.23 -3.89
C LEU A 40 5.92 7.67 -4.74
N GLY A 41 6.11 8.16 -5.98
CA GLY A 41 7.09 7.60 -6.91
C GLY A 41 6.76 6.19 -7.37
N LEU A 42 5.48 5.81 -7.35
CA LEU A 42 4.98 4.51 -7.76
C LEU A 42 4.35 4.60 -9.14
N SER A 43 4.46 3.53 -9.91
CA SER A 43 3.59 3.37 -11.07
C SER A 43 2.13 3.26 -10.62
N TYR A 44 1.20 3.71 -11.47
CA TYR A 44 -0.23 3.55 -11.21
C TYR A 44 -0.63 2.08 -10.96
N HIS A 45 0.04 1.12 -11.62
CA HIS A 45 -0.21 -0.31 -11.42
C HIS A 45 0.15 -0.77 -10.00
N GLN A 46 1.30 -0.35 -9.47
CA GLN A 46 1.73 -0.64 -8.09
C GLN A 46 0.76 -0.02 -7.08
N MET A 47 0.41 1.26 -7.27
CA MET A 47 -0.57 1.94 -6.43
C MET A 47 -1.91 1.19 -6.43
N ARG A 48 -2.43 0.81 -7.59
CA ARG A 48 -3.67 0.04 -7.70
C ARG A 48 -3.56 -1.33 -7.01
N GLY A 49 -2.40 -1.97 -7.06
CA GLY A 49 -2.11 -3.21 -6.33
C GLY A 49 -2.22 -3.02 -4.82
N LEU A 50 -1.59 -1.97 -4.29
CA LEU A 50 -1.64 -1.62 -2.87
C LEU A 50 -3.05 -1.26 -2.41
N LEU A 51 -3.78 -0.47 -3.20
CA LEU A 51 -5.18 -0.11 -2.90
C LEU A 51 -6.08 -1.34 -2.80
N ARG A 52 -5.87 -2.34 -3.67
CA ARG A 52 -6.59 -3.63 -3.59
C ARG A 52 -6.15 -4.46 -2.39
N LYS A 53 -4.84 -4.56 -2.14
CA LYS A 53 -4.26 -5.26 -0.98
C LYS A 53 -4.84 -4.76 0.34
N TYR A 54 -5.14 -3.46 0.43
CA TYR A 54 -5.65 -2.82 1.64
C TYR A 54 -7.14 -2.48 1.62
N GLY A 55 -7.88 -2.84 0.57
CA GLY A 55 -9.34 -2.67 0.53
C GLY A 55 -9.84 -1.25 0.24
N TYR A 56 -9.02 -0.38 -0.35
CA TYR A 56 -9.43 0.97 -0.79
C TYR A 56 -10.32 0.96 -2.05
N GLY A 57 -10.46 -0.19 -2.72
CA GLY A 57 -11.30 -0.35 -3.90
C GLY A 57 -12.68 -0.87 -3.54
N ARG A 58 -13.72 -0.04 -3.79
CA ARG A 58 -15.16 -0.35 -3.87
C ARG A 58 -15.54 -1.67 -3.22
N ASP A 59 -15.62 -1.67 -1.89
CA ASP A 59 -16.56 -2.42 -1.04
C ASP A 59 -16.16 -2.18 0.44
N ALA A 60 -16.41 -0.97 0.94
CA ALA A 60 -16.52 -0.75 2.40
C ALA A 60 -17.75 -1.48 3.01
N ALA A 61 -18.44 -2.31 2.21
CA ALA A 61 -19.62 -3.07 2.57
C ALA A 61 -19.59 -4.47 1.93
N GLY A 62 -18.66 -5.31 2.38
CA GLY A 62 -18.84 -6.77 2.32
C GLY A 62 -17.81 -7.54 1.49
N GLY A 63 -17.18 -8.51 2.15
CA GLY A 63 -16.81 -9.76 1.49
C GLY A 63 -15.31 -9.99 1.30
N ASP A 64 -14.70 -10.65 2.30
CA ASP A 64 -13.67 -11.67 2.15
C ASP A 64 -12.76 -11.66 0.91
N ALA A 65 -11.49 -11.25 1.11
CA ALA A 65 -10.40 -11.62 0.20
C ALA A 65 -9.14 -11.98 0.99
N ASN A 66 -9.12 -13.20 1.50
CA ASN A 66 -7.87 -13.93 1.72
C ASN A 66 -7.19 -14.10 0.36
N SER A 67 -6.00 -13.53 0.16
CA SER A 67 -5.08 -14.00 -0.89
C SER A 67 -3.62 -13.68 -0.56
N PRO A 68 -2.73 -14.65 -0.82
CA PRO A 68 -1.33 -14.61 -0.42
C PRO A 68 -0.52 -13.67 -1.31
N ALA A 69 0.58 -13.18 -0.75
CA ALA A 69 1.61 -12.34 -1.35
C ALA A 69 1.78 -12.55 -2.88
N SER A 70 1.24 -11.62 -3.67
CA SER A 70 1.48 -11.58 -5.11
C SER A 70 2.71 -10.72 -5.40
N GLY A 71 3.86 -11.40 -5.46
CA GLY A 71 4.90 -11.25 -6.48
C GLY A 71 5.61 -9.90 -6.62
N ASN A 72 6.90 -9.90 -6.25
CA ASN A 72 7.90 -8.96 -6.74
C ASN A 72 7.88 -8.89 -8.29
N GLY A 73 7.81 -7.68 -8.83
CA GLY A 73 7.92 -7.43 -10.26
C GLY A 73 8.05 -5.94 -10.54
N ALA A 74 9.23 -5.37 -10.28
CA ALA A 74 9.60 -4.04 -10.76
C ALA A 74 10.96 -4.11 -11.48
N LEU A 75 10.96 -4.78 -12.64
CA LEU A 75 11.76 -4.36 -13.79
C LEU A 75 10.77 -3.86 -14.82
N THR A 76 10.59 -2.55 -14.95
CA THR A 76 10.19 -1.94 -16.22
C THR A 76 10.84 -0.57 -16.29
N GLU A 77 11.73 -0.46 -17.26
CA GLU A 77 12.50 0.68 -17.70
C GLU A 77 11.57 1.87 -17.98
N ALA A 78 11.96 3.05 -17.49
CA ALA A 78 11.36 4.32 -17.90
C ALA A 78 12.23 4.88 -19.02
N GLU A 79 11.62 5.04 -20.20
CA GLU A 79 12.08 5.89 -21.29
C GLU A 79 11.82 7.37 -20.95
#